data_AF-A0ABF7Q7A5-F1
#
_entry.id   AF-A0ABF7Q7A5-F1
#
_cell.length_a   1.000
_cell.length_b   1.000
_cell.length_c   1.000
_cell.angle_alpha   90.00
_cell.angle_beta   90.00
_cell.angle_gamma   90.00
#
_symmetry.space_group_name_H-M   'P 1'
#
loop_
_entity.id
_entity.type
_entity.pdbx_description
1 polymer ?
#
loop_
_entity_poly.entity_id
_entity_poly.type
_entity_poly.pdbx_seq_one_letter_code
_entity_poly.pdbx_strand_id
1 'polypeptide(L)'
;MRHGLRYTLAIAALLMGAASASAEPRQMYTMMVLEAFATKIECPGIDVVYQDLVQKAQEMHMPDGTTEKVRNAIAYMHTGGKMGQKQDDDVMAEVAIATQAIDMDQRRLGMTNWCEEHKKTLAGFIRTKG
;
A
#
# COMPACT_ATOMS: atom_id res chain seq x y z
N MET A 1 8.25 -32.97 -48.46
CA MET A 1 8.65 -32.72 -47.05
C MET A 1 8.45 -31.23 -46.78
N ARG A 2 7.37 -30.87 -46.07
CA ARG A 2 6.95 -29.48 -45.78
C ARG A 2 7.22 -29.20 -44.30
N HIS A 3 8.41 -28.72 -43.97
CA HIS A 3 8.78 -28.22 -42.64
C HIS A 3 9.21 -26.78 -42.76
N GLY A 4 8.28 -25.84 -42.65
CA GLY A 4 8.61 -24.42 -42.79
C GLY A 4 7.52 -23.44 -42.37
N LEU A 5 6.55 -23.84 -41.55
CA LEU A 5 5.47 -22.95 -41.12
C LEU A 5 4.91 -23.25 -39.72
N ARG A 6 5.72 -23.80 -38.81
CA ARG A 6 5.25 -24.20 -37.47
C ARG A 6 6.02 -23.58 -36.29
N TYR A 7 7.00 -22.72 -36.55
CA TYR A 7 7.80 -22.10 -35.49
C TYR A 7 7.62 -20.58 -35.37
N THR A 8 6.98 -19.92 -36.33
CA THR A 8 6.70 -18.48 -36.25
C THR A 8 5.45 -18.14 -35.42
N LEU A 9 4.54 -19.09 -35.23
CA LEU A 9 3.31 -18.89 -34.43
C LEU A 9 3.50 -19.13 -32.92
N ALA A 10 4.62 -19.71 -32.49
CA ALA A 10 4.86 -20.03 -31.08
C ALA A 10 5.42 -18.84 -30.28
N ILE A 11 6.07 -17.86 -30.92
CA ILE A 11 6.73 -16.74 -30.23
C ILE A 11 5.75 -15.57 -29.98
N ALA A 12 4.69 -15.44 -30.77
CA ALA A 12 3.68 -14.39 -30.59
C ALA A 12 2.76 -14.61 -29.37
N ALA A 13 2.63 -15.84 -28.87
CA ALA A 13 1.78 -16.15 -27.72
C ALA A 13 2.45 -15.84 -26.37
N LEU A 14 3.79 -15.72 -26.31
CA LEU A 14 4.50 -15.51 -25.05
C LEU A 14 4.53 -14.04 -24.59
N LEU A 15 4.16 -13.08 -25.44
CA LEU A 15 4.20 -11.65 -25.12
C LEU A 15 2.87 -11.08 -24.58
N MET A 16 1.79 -11.88 -24.58
CA MET A 16 0.48 -11.46 -24.05
C MET A 16 0.31 -11.71 -22.54
N GLY A 17 1.29 -12.35 -21.90
CA GLY A 17 1.26 -12.70 -20.47
C GLY A 17 1.89 -11.67 -19.53
N ALA A 18 2.34 -10.51 -20.03
CA ALA A 18 2.65 -9.38 -19.17
C ALA A 18 1.33 -8.71 -18.74
N ALA A 19 0.53 -9.44 -17.96
CA ALA A 19 -0.46 -8.81 -17.11
C ALA A 19 0.32 -7.74 -16.34
N SER A 20 0.03 -6.48 -16.63
CA SER A 20 0.49 -5.36 -15.82
C SER A 20 0.34 -5.78 -14.37
N ALA A 21 1.44 -5.83 -13.62
CA ALA A 21 1.44 -5.98 -12.18
C ALA A 21 0.83 -4.70 -11.57
N SER A 22 -0.43 -4.44 -11.88
CA SER A 22 -1.27 -3.53 -11.15
C SER A 22 -1.44 -4.19 -9.80
N ALA A 23 -0.84 -3.62 -8.76
CA ALA A 23 -1.27 -3.92 -7.40
C ALA A 23 -2.80 -3.88 -7.38
N GLU A 24 -3.44 -4.87 -6.76
CA GLU A 24 -4.89 -4.85 -6.64
C GLU A 24 -5.31 -3.51 -6.00
N PRO A 25 -6.44 -2.92 -6.41
CA PRO A 25 -6.87 -1.61 -5.91
C PRO A 25 -6.81 -1.49 -4.37
N ARG A 26 -7.13 -2.58 -3.66
CA ARG A 26 -7.05 -2.66 -2.20
C ARG A 26 -5.61 -2.61 -1.68
N GLN A 27 -4.68 -3.34 -2.29
CA GLN A 27 -3.27 -3.33 -1.90
C GLN A 27 -2.66 -1.91 -2.01
N MET A 28 -2.97 -1.19 -3.08
CA MET A 28 -2.54 0.20 -3.26
C MET A 28 -3.11 1.11 -2.17
N TYR A 29 -4.39 0.91 -1.83
CA TYR A 29 -5.03 1.64 -0.73
C TYR A 29 -4.42 1.29 0.64
N THR A 30 -4.17 0.01 0.91
CA THR A 30 -3.53 -0.49 2.14
C THR A 30 -2.15 0.14 2.32
N MET A 31 -1.34 0.21 1.26
CA MET A 31 -0.04 0.88 1.27
C MET A 31 -0.18 2.35 1.68
N MET A 32 -1.06 3.10 1.00
CA MET A 32 -1.28 4.52 1.27
C MET A 32 -1.72 4.79 2.73
N VAL A 33 -2.64 3.98 3.26
CA VAL A 33 -3.07 4.11 4.66
C VAL A 33 -1.90 3.83 5.61
N LEU A 34 -1.14 2.76 5.38
CA LEU A 34 0.01 2.42 6.22
C LEU A 34 1.10 3.49 6.16
N GLU A 35 1.42 4.00 4.98
CA GLU A 35 2.38 5.11 4.79
C GLU A 35 1.95 6.37 5.56
N ALA A 36 0.66 6.73 5.53
CA ALA A 36 0.15 7.86 6.30
C ALA A 36 0.31 7.65 7.82
N PHE A 37 -0.03 6.46 8.33
CA PHE A 37 0.16 6.14 9.75
C PHE A 37 1.62 6.07 10.15
N ALA A 38 2.48 5.45 9.34
CA ALA A 38 3.92 5.42 9.56
C ALA A 38 4.50 6.84 9.59
N THR A 39 4.08 7.71 8.67
CA THR A 39 4.51 9.11 8.63
C THR A 39 4.11 9.85 9.92
N LYS A 40 2.90 9.62 10.44
CA LYS A 40 2.47 10.20 11.73
C LYS A 40 3.29 9.72 12.92
N ILE A 41 3.75 8.47 12.91
CA ILE A 41 4.53 7.89 14.00
C ILE A 41 5.99 8.39 13.93
N GLU A 42 6.58 8.35 12.74
CA GLU A 42 8.01 8.55 12.54
C GLU A 42 8.40 10.00 12.28
N CYS A 43 7.53 10.78 11.62
CA CYS A 43 7.86 12.14 11.20
C CYS A 43 7.39 13.18 12.22
N PRO A 44 8.29 14.05 12.72
CA PRO A 44 7.95 15.06 13.71
C PRO A 44 6.83 15.99 13.22
N GLY A 45 5.88 16.28 14.10
CA GLY A 45 4.84 17.26 13.84
C GLY A 45 3.82 16.83 12.79
N ILE A 46 3.70 15.54 12.44
CA ILE A 46 2.68 15.06 11.49
C ILE A 46 1.48 14.46 12.20
N ASP A 47 0.28 14.67 11.62
CA ASP A 47 -0.96 13.98 11.95
C ASP A 47 -1.64 13.43 10.68
N VAL A 48 -2.45 12.39 10.83
CA VAL A 48 -3.22 11.78 9.74
C VAL A 48 -4.60 12.44 9.65
N VAL A 49 -5.04 12.77 8.44
CA VAL A 49 -6.40 13.23 8.16
C VAL A 49 -7.26 12.04 7.77
N TYR A 50 -7.87 11.40 8.78
CA TYR A 50 -8.59 10.14 8.58
C TYR A 50 -9.78 10.26 7.61
N GLN A 51 -10.48 11.40 7.63
CA GLN A 51 -11.62 11.64 6.73
C GLN A 51 -11.19 11.60 5.26
N ASP A 52 -10.01 12.11 4.95
CA ASP A 52 -9.51 12.16 3.57
C ASP A 52 -9.10 10.75 3.10
N LEU A 53 -8.61 9.88 4.00
CA LEU A 53 -8.39 8.47 3.70
C LEU A 53 -9.71 7.72 3.43
N VAL A 54 -10.77 8.02 4.18
CA VAL A 54 -12.11 7.43 3.96
C VAL A 54 -12.68 7.90 2.62
N GLN A 55 -12.61 9.20 2.35
CA GLN A 55 -13.00 9.77 1.06
C GLN A 55 -12.23 9.11 -0.09
N LYS A 56 -10.92 8.87 0.10
CA LYS A 56 -10.11 8.20 -0.91
C LYS A 56 -10.54 6.75 -1.15
N ALA A 57 -10.92 6.03 -0.10
CA ALA A 57 -11.46 4.69 -0.25
C ALA A 57 -12.72 4.68 -1.14
N GLN A 58 -13.61 5.66 -0.94
CA GLN A 58 -14.83 5.82 -1.73
C GLN A 58 -14.52 6.14 -3.20
N GLU A 59 -13.59 7.06 -3.47
CA GLU A 59 -13.13 7.36 -4.83
C GLU A 59 -12.55 6.13 -5.54
N MET A 60 -11.87 5.27 -4.78
CA MET A 60 -11.32 4.01 -5.27
C MET A 60 -12.35 2.89 -5.33
N HIS A 61 -13.63 3.17 -5.04
CA HIS A 61 -14.74 2.21 -5.03
C HIS A 61 -14.48 1.01 -4.10
N MET A 62 -13.77 1.26 -3.00
CA MET A 62 -13.53 0.24 -1.97
C MET A 62 -14.83 -0.10 -1.23
N PRO A 63 -14.96 -1.34 -0.71
CA PRO A 63 -16.04 -1.68 0.20
C PRO A 63 -16.08 -0.76 1.42
N ASP A 64 -17.28 -0.48 1.91
CA ASP A 64 -17.47 0.30 3.13
C ASP A 64 -16.68 -0.30 4.31
N GLY A 65 -16.09 0.57 5.12
CA GLY A 65 -15.28 0.18 6.27
C GLY A 65 -13.86 -0.30 5.95
N THR A 66 -13.43 -0.31 4.67
CA THR A 66 -12.06 -0.72 4.29
C THR A 66 -10.99 0.05 5.06
N THR A 67 -11.12 1.37 5.21
CA THR A 67 -10.18 2.21 5.98
C THR A 67 -10.05 1.74 7.43
N GLU A 68 -11.17 1.42 8.07
CA GLU A 68 -11.19 0.98 9.46
C GLU A 68 -10.58 -0.41 9.61
N LYS A 69 -10.91 -1.35 8.69
CA LYS A 69 -10.30 -2.68 8.66
C LYS A 69 -8.79 -2.60 8.53
N VAL A 70 -8.29 -1.83 7.57
CA VAL A 70 -6.85 -1.65 7.36
C VAL A 70 -6.20 -1.03 8.60
N ARG A 71 -6.77 0.05 9.16
CA ARG A 71 -6.26 0.67 10.40
C ARG A 71 -6.20 -0.33 11.56
N ASN A 72 -7.24 -1.15 11.74
CA ASN A 72 -7.29 -2.16 12.78
C ASN A 72 -6.24 -3.27 12.55
N ALA A 73 -6.04 -3.71 11.31
CA ALA A 73 -5.00 -4.68 10.96
C ALA A 73 -3.59 -4.13 11.23
N ILE A 74 -3.33 -2.87 10.87
CA ILE A 74 -2.06 -2.19 11.15
C ILE A 74 -1.82 -2.15 12.67
N ALA A 75 -2.79 -1.67 13.44
CA ALA A 75 -2.67 -1.61 14.90
C ALA A 75 -2.45 -3.00 15.52
N TYR A 76 -3.17 -4.02 15.04
CA TYR A 76 -3.01 -5.39 15.50
C TYR A 76 -1.60 -5.92 15.22
N MET A 77 -1.11 -5.76 14.00
CA MET A 77 0.20 -6.24 13.60
C MET A 77 1.34 -5.55 14.36
N HIS A 78 1.31 -4.22 14.41
CA HIS A 78 2.39 -3.41 15.00
C HIS A 78 2.43 -3.47 16.53
N THR A 79 1.37 -3.95 17.19
CA THR A 79 1.33 -4.10 18.65
C THR A 79 1.41 -5.54 19.13
N GLY A 80 1.55 -6.52 18.23
CA GLY A 80 1.48 -7.94 18.57
C GLY A 80 0.10 -8.33 19.14
N GLY A 81 -0.97 -7.71 18.62
CA GLY A 81 -2.36 -8.02 18.96
C GLY A 81 -2.92 -7.29 20.17
N LYS A 82 -2.21 -6.31 20.74
CA LYS A 82 -2.66 -5.56 21.92
C LYS A 82 -3.65 -4.43 21.61
N MET A 83 -3.67 -3.94 20.38
CA MET A 83 -4.60 -2.92 19.89
C MET A 83 -5.15 -3.31 18.52
N GLY A 84 -6.31 -2.77 18.16
CA GLY A 84 -6.97 -3.11 16.88
C GLY A 84 -7.56 -4.52 16.88
N GLN A 85 -8.07 -4.92 15.73
CA GLN A 85 -8.70 -6.22 15.51
C GLN A 85 -7.96 -6.95 14.37
N LYS A 86 -7.63 -8.24 14.58
CA LYS A 86 -7.14 -9.08 13.49
C LYS A 86 -8.20 -9.10 12.38
N GLN A 87 -7.77 -8.87 11.15
CA GLN A 87 -8.62 -8.97 9.96
C GLN A 87 -8.42 -10.31 9.25
N ASP A 88 -9.15 -10.48 8.16
CA ASP A 88 -8.99 -11.60 7.23
C ASP A 88 -7.52 -11.73 6.78
N ASP A 89 -7.08 -12.97 6.55
CA ASP A 89 -5.66 -13.26 6.32
C ASP A 89 -5.09 -12.55 5.08
N ASP A 90 -5.93 -12.20 4.11
CA ASP A 90 -5.55 -11.42 2.93
C ASP A 90 -5.22 -9.97 3.27
N VAL A 91 -6.05 -9.29 4.08
CA VAL A 91 -5.76 -7.95 4.60
C VAL A 91 -4.52 -7.97 5.48
N MET A 92 -4.37 -9.02 6.30
CA MET A 92 -3.19 -9.18 7.13
C MET A 92 -1.92 -9.37 6.28
N ALA A 93 -1.98 -10.15 5.20
CA ALA A 93 -0.86 -10.33 4.28
C ALA A 93 -0.49 -9.02 3.57
N GLU A 94 -1.47 -8.24 3.11
CA GLU A 94 -1.23 -6.94 2.49
C GLU A 94 -0.55 -5.96 3.44
N VAL A 95 -1.01 -5.87 4.69
CA VAL A 95 -0.39 -5.01 5.71
C VAL A 95 1.04 -5.45 6.01
N ALA A 96 1.32 -6.76 6.02
CA ALA A 96 2.68 -7.27 6.25
C ALA A 96 3.62 -6.89 5.10
N ILE A 97 3.16 -7.07 3.86
CA ILE A 97 3.92 -6.69 2.66
C ILE A 97 4.18 -5.18 2.65
N ALA A 98 3.15 -4.37 2.92
CA ALA A 98 3.29 -2.92 2.97
C ALA A 98 4.26 -2.47 4.08
N THR A 99 4.21 -3.12 5.25
CA THR A 99 5.15 -2.84 6.36
C THR A 99 6.58 -3.12 5.94
N GLN A 100 6.84 -4.28 5.32
CA GLN A 100 8.17 -4.63 4.84
C GLN A 100 8.70 -3.65 3.79
N ALA A 101 7.83 -3.17 2.89
CA ALA A 101 8.19 -2.19 1.88
C ALA A 101 8.59 -0.85 2.51
N ILE A 102 7.80 -0.36 3.47
CA ILE A 102 8.11 0.88 4.20
C ILE A 102 9.43 0.75 4.97
N ASP A 103 9.64 -0.34 5.70
CA ASP A 103 10.89 -0.58 6.44
C ASP A 103 12.11 -0.60 5.51
N MET A 104 11.96 -1.16 4.31
CA MET A 104 13.01 -1.14 3.29
C MET A 104 13.28 0.28 2.80
N ASP A 105 12.24 1.06 2.49
CA ASP A 105 12.39 2.43 2.01
C ASP A 105 12.96 3.37 3.07
N GLN A 106 12.55 3.24 4.33
CA GLN A 106 13.13 3.99 5.45
C GLN A 106 14.63 3.74 5.58
N ARG A 107 15.06 2.48 5.47
CA ARG A 107 16.49 2.12 5.48
C ARG A 107 17.24 2.64 4.26
N ARG A 108 16.62 2.58 3.08
CA ARG A 108 17.23 3.00 1.80
C ARG A 108 17.41 4.51 1.72
N LEU A 109 16.41 5.29 2.13
CA LEU A 109 16.38 6.74 1.99
C LEU A 109 16.99 7.46 3.20
N GLY A 110 16.95 6.82 4.37
CA GLY A 110 17.19 7.46 5.66
C GLY A 110 15.98 8.28 6.12
N MET A 111 15.74 8.30 7.42
CA MET A 111 14.49 8.82 8.01
C MET A 111 14.16 10.26 7.62
N THR A 112 15.15 11.16 7.59
CA THR A 112 14.92 12.56 7.19
C THR A 112 14.39 12.66 5.77
N ASN A 113 15.03 12.00 4.81
CA ASN A 113 14.60 12.05 3.41
C ASN A 113 13.28 11.31 3.20
N TRP A 114 13.09 10.17 3.86
CA TRP A 114 11.85 9.42 3.83
C TRP A 114 10.66 10.28 4.27
N CYS A 115 10.82 11.02 5.37
CA CYS A 115 9.80 11.95 5.86
C CYS A 115 9.54 13.11 4.89
N GLU A 116 10.57 13.71 4.29
CA GLU A 116 10.40 14.81 3.34
C GLU A 116 9.74 14.36 2.02
N GLU A 117 9.99 13.12 1.59
CA GLU A 117 9.33 12.52 0.44
C GLU A 117 7.85 12.25 0.74
N HIS A 118 7.56 11.63 1.88
CA HIS A 118 6.19 11.27 2.26
C HIS A 118 5.30 12.49 2.55
N LYS A 119 5.88 13.58 3.09
CA LYS A 119 5.18 14.87 3.22
C LYS A 119 4.62 15.39 1.88
N LYS A 120 5.31 15.09 0.78
CA LYS A 120 4.90 15.53 -0.57
C LYS A 120 3.90 14.57 -1.19
N THR A 121 4.17 13.27 -1.12
CA THR A 121 3.35 12.24 -1.78
C THR A 121 2.00 12.03 -1.09
N LEU A 122 1.93 12.22 0.22
CA LEU A 122 0.72 12.05 1.02
C LEU A 122 0.01 13.39 1.30
N ALA A 123 0.32 14.45 0.54
CA ALA A 123 -0.37 15.73 0.67
C ALA A 123 -1.89 15.53 0.53
N GLY A 124 -2.65 15.89 1.57
CA GLY A 124 -4.09 15.64 1.69
C GLY A 124 -4.44 14.50 2.65
N PHE A 125 -3.58 13.51 2.87
CA PHE A 125 -3.82 12.46 3.87
C PHE A 125 -3.11 12.71 5.20
N ILE A 126 -2.15 13.63 5.20
CA ILE A 126 -1.43 14.08 6.38
C ILE A 126 -1.42 15.61 6.46
N ARG A 127 -1.26 16.11 7.67
CA ARG A 127 -1.11 17.54 7.95
C ARG A 127 -0.03 17.80 8.98
N THR A 128 0.59 18.97 8.91
CA THR A 128 1.45 19.48 9.97
C THR A 128 0.60 19.88 11.19
N LYS A 129 1.02 19.45 12.37
CA LYS A 129 0.51 19.95 13.66
C LYS A 129 0.95 21.40 13.80
N GLY A 130 -0.02 22.28 14.03
CA GLY A 130 0.21 23.69 14.36
C GLY A 130 0.71 23.88 15.78
#